data_AF-A0A0G1EYM1-F1
#
_entry.id   AF-A0A0G1EYM1-F1
#
_cell.length_a   1.000
_cell.length_b   1.000
_cell.length_c   1.000
_cell.angle_alpha   90.00
_cell.angle_beta   90.00
_cell.angle_gamma   90.00
#
_symmetry.space_group_name_H-M   'P 1'
#
loop_
_entity.id
_entity.type
_entity.pdbx_description
1 polymer ?
#
loop_
_entity_poly.entity_id
_entity_poly.type
_entity_poly.pdbx_seq_one_letter_code
_entity_poly.pdbx_strand_id
1 'polypeptide(L)'
;MKALITSAGLGSRIPELKNTNKSLIKIGNKTLISRAIDSLNSRGINDIYVITGHNAKKVEKEITDRATPIFNPFYKTSGIIVSMWLAKQFLEKEDFIFMTNDVLFDPRLIDRCLMSKKDIVIPIERKEGYTKEDSKVIVRKGMIIKTGKNLPLSKTSGEFGHMAVFSKKGGQQLFNKIESFILEEKINSYLMDVFNALIEDGVHLYPVDITGIPRIEIDYMKMTSEKDFIIGRKDARPEKYVVVKYRFQTPGNFINAAVDLSKEQSFSSIEDPIKEKELIKRFAAKVISDSVVETNIKRIPDMPSYIYSQKDGPFITREVELAFPIELFGDSLVLLLDTVIGEVHNIAKFTGLKVLDIEFPRSWNKTKSA
;
A
#
# COMPACT_ATOMS: atom_id res chain seq x y z
N MET A 1 -21.83 -13.24 14.26
CA MET A 1 -21.39 -12.09 13.44
C MET A 1 -20.74 -12.64 12.17
N LYS A 2 -21.02 -12.03 11.03
CA LYS A 2 -20.48 -12.41 9.71
C LYS A 2 -19.43 -11.41 9.23
N ALA A 3 -18.70 -11.73 8.16
CA ALA A 3 -17.78 -10.78 7.53
C ALA A 3 -18.02 -10.65 6.02
N LEU A 4 -17.83 -9.44 5.50
CA LEU A 4 -17.82 -9.11 4.09
C LEU A 4 -16.48 -8.47 3.71
N ILE A 5 -15.76 -9.10 2.78
CA ILE A 5 -14.52 -8.57 2.22
C ILE A 5 -14.76 -8.23 0.75
N THR A 6 -14.58 -6.98 0.34
CA THR A 6 -14.70 -6.61 -1.09
C THR A 6 -13.36 -6.67 -1.81
N SER A 7 -13.25 -7.57 -2.79
CA SER A 7 -12.04 -7.78 -3.62
C SER A 7 -12.33 -7.73 -5.13
N ALA A 8 -13.44 -7.13 -5.55
CA ALA A 8 -13.84 -7.10 -6.97
C ALA A 8 -13.10 -6.05 -7.83
N GLY A 9 -12.39 -5.11 -7.19
CA GLY A 9 -11.78 -3.96 -7.84
C GLY A 9 -10.72 -4.31 -8.88
N LEU A 10 -10.64 -3.50 -9.94
CA LEU A 10 -9.69 -3.67 -11.05
C LEU A 10 -8.23 -3.36 -10.68
N GLY A 11 -8.00 -2.67 -9.55
CA GLY A 11 -6.65 -2.24 -9.17
C GLY A 11 -5.99 -1.32 -10.20
N SER A 12 -6.77 -0.58 -11.00
CA SER A 12 -6.34 0.20 -12.18
C SER A 12 -5.23 1.23 -11.92
N ARG A 13 -4.99 1.58 -10.65
CA ARG A 13 -3.91 2.48 -10.20
C ARG A 13 -2.54 1.80 -10.10
N ILE A 14 -2.47 0.47 -10.27
CA ILE A 14 -1.24 -0.33 -10.28
C ILE A 14 -1.19 -1.11 -11.61
N PRO A 15 -0.57 -0.54 -12.66
CA PRO A 15 -0.54 -1.12 -14.01
C PRO A 15 0.02 -2.55 -14.07
N GLU A 16 0.88 -2.92 -13.13
CA GLU A 16 1.52 -4.23 -12.99
C GLU A 16 0.52 -5.32 -12.56
N LEU A 17 -0.64 -4.93 -12.02
CA LEU A 17 -1.69 -5.87 -11.61
C LEU A 17 -2.61 -6.31 -12.75
N LYS A 18 -2.32 -5.99 -14.02
CA LYS A 18 -3.16 -6.40 -15.19
C LYS A 18 -3.57 -7.88 -15.17
N ASN A 19 -2.72 -8.75 -14.61
CA ASN A 19 -2.94 -10.19 -14.53
C ASN A 19 -3.20 -10.71 -13.09
N THR A 20 -3.39 -9.84 -12.09
CA THR A 20 -3.67 -10.26 -10.70
C THR A 20 -4.69 -9.34 -10.04
N ASN A 21 -5.05 -9.61 -8.78
CA ASN A 21 -5.95 -8.78 -7.99
C ASN A 21 -5.15 -8.17 -6.83
N LYS A 22 -5.47 -6.94 -6.40
CA LYS A 22 -4.83 -6.31 -5.23
C LYS A 22 -4.90 -7.20 -3.98
N SER A 23 -6.01 -7.90 -3.81
CA SER A 23 -6.22 -8.85 -2.71
C SER A 23 -5.18 -9.98 -2.66
N LEU A 24 -4.55 -10.28 -3.80
CA LEU A 24 -3.55 -11.35 -3.97
C LEU A 24 -2.11 -10.84 -3.84
N ILE A 25 -1.90 -9.55 -3.58
CA ILE A 25 -0.57 -9.02 -3.26
C ILE A 25 -0.05 -9.73 -2.02
N LYS A 26 1.16 -10.28 -2.11
CA LYS A 26 1.84 -10.96 -1.01
C LYS A 26 2.73 -10.00 -0.24
N ILE A 27 2.58 -10.01 1.08
CA ILE A 27 3.52 -9.39 2.01
C ILE A 27 4.08 -10.53 2.86
N GLY A 28 5.38 -10.79 2.76
CA GLY A 28 5.97 -12.04 3.24
C GLY A 28 5.36 -13.27 2.55
N ASN A 29 4.91 -14.26 3.33
CA ASN A 29 4.35 -15.51 2.81
C ASN A 29 2.81 -15.53 2.64
N LYS A 30 2.11 -14.43 2.96
CA LYS A 30 0.65 -14.37 2.90
C LYS A 30 0.14 -13.25 2.01
N THR A 31 -0.95 -13.53 1.29
CA THR A 31 -1.71 -12.52 0.54
C THR A 31 -2.47 -11.59 1.49
N LEU A 32 -2.85 -10.40 1.03
CA LEU A 32 -3.70 -9.48 1.81
C LEU A 32 -5.02 -10.15 2.22
N ILE A 33 -5.67 -10.86 1.29
CA ILE A 33 -6.92 -11.56 1.58
C ILE A 33 -6.75 -12.66 2.62
N SER A 34 -5.68 -13.44 2.53
CA SER A 34 -5.39 -14.52 3.49
C SER A 34 -5.13 -13.95 4.88
N ARG A 35 -4.45 -12.80 4.99
CA ARG A 35 -4.23 -12.08 6.26
C ARG A 35 -5.54 -11.56 6.86
N ALA A 36 -6.41 -10.98 6.05
CA ALA A 36 -7.72 -10.51 6.51
C ALA A 36 -8.58 -11.67 7.04
N ILE A 37 -8.63 -12.78 6.31
CA ILE A 37 -9.33 -14.02 6.72
C ILE A 37 -8.75 -14.58 8.02
N ASP A 38 -7.43 -14.70 8.15
CA ASP A 38 -6.80 -15.17 9.38
C ASP A 38 -7.10 -14.26 10.59
N SER A 39 -7.13 -12.95 10.34
CA SER A 39 -7.45 -11.96 11.37
C SER A 39 -8.91 -12.08 11.85
N LEU A 40 -9.83 -12.44 10.96
CA LEU A 40 -11.24 -12.70 11.30
C LEU A 40 -11.41 -14.04 12.02
N ASN A 41 -10.82 -15.11 11.48
CA ASN A 41 -10.92 -16.46 12.05
C ASN A 41 -10.34 -16.53 13.48
N SER A 42 -9.22 -15.86 13.73
CA SER A 42 -8.62 -15.77 15.08
C SER A 42 -9.51 -15.08 16.12
N ARG A 43 -10.58 -14.41 15.70
CA ARG A 43 -11.60 -13.75 16.53
C ARG A 43 -12.94 -14.50 16.52
N GLY A 44 -12.97 -15.71 15.96
CA GLY A 44 -14.19 -16.52 15.87
C GLY A 44 -15.17 -16.08 14.77
N ILE A 45 -14.77 -15.18 13.87
CA ILE A 45 -15.60 -14.74 12.75
C ILE A 45 -15.27 -15.62 11.54
N ASN A 46 -15.94 -16.78 11.46
CA ASN A 46 -15.67 -17.80 10.45
C ASN A 46 -16.63 -17.75 9.24
N ASP A 47 -17.81 -17.12 9.39
CA ASP A 47 -18.76 -16.91 8.29
C ASP A 47 -18.33 -15.71 7.44
N ILE A 48 -17.37 -15.95 6.55
CA ILE A 48 -16.73 -14.92 5.72
C ILE A 48 -17.23 -15.01 4.28
N TYR A 49 -17.70 -13.89 3.74
CA TYR A 49 -18.09 -13.73 2.34
C TYR A 49 -17.11 -12.78 1.64
N VAL A 50 -16.62 -13.19 0.47
CA VAL A 50 -15.67 -12.41 -0.32
C VAL A 50 -16.31 -12.04 -1.66
N ILE A 51 -16.46 -10.74 -1.93
CA ILE A 51 -16.87 -10.29 -3.26
C ILE A 51 -15.69 -10.41 -4.24
N THR A 52 -15.87 -11.22 -5.28
CA THR A 52 -14.90 -11.41 -6.36
C THR A 52 -15.35 -10.68 -7.63
N GLY A 53 -14.43 -10.47 -8.57
CA GLY A 53 -14.70 -9.74 -9.81
C GLY A 53 -13.54 -9.91 -10.78
N HIS A 54 -12.69 -8.88 -10.89
CA HIS A 54 -11.45 -9.01 -11.66
C HIS A 54 -10.57 -10.15 -11.13
N ASN A 55 -10.14 -11.06 -12.02
CA ASN A 55 -9.36 -12.25 -11.66
C ASN A 55 -10.03 -13.17 -10.62
N ALA A 56 -11.37 -13.25 -10.61
CA ALA A 56 -12.18 -14.01 -9.64
C ALA A 56 -11.63 -15.42 -9.37
N LYS A 57 -11.35 -16.23 -10.41
CA LYS A 57 -10.80 -17.59 -10.26
C LYS A 57 -9.53 -17.66 -9.41
N LYS A 58 -8.65 -16.65 -9.48
CA LYS A 58 -7.42 -16.61 -8.68
C LYS A 58 -7.72 -16.29 -7.22
N VAL A 59 -8.65 -15.36 -6.98
CA VAL A 59 -9.12 -15.01 -5.63
C VAL A 59 -9.82 -16.19 -4.99
N GLU A 60 -10.73 -16.84 -5.72
CA GLU A 60 -11.47 -18.04 -5.29
C GLU A 60 -10.53 -19.18 -4.90
N LYS A 61 -9.47 -19.39 -5.69
CA LYS A 61 -8.42 -20.37 -5.36
C LYS A 61 -7.69 -20.05 -4.05
N GLU A 62 -7.39 -18.78 -3.78
CA GLU A 62 -6.69 -18.36 -2.56
C GLU A 62 -7.55 -18.51 -1.29
N ILE A 63 -8.88 -18.39 -1.43
CA ILE A 63 -9.84 -18.45 -0.30
C ILE A 63 -10.57 -19.79 -0.19
N THR A 64 -10.22 -20.77 -1.03
CA THR A 64 -10.88 -22.09 -1.04
C THR A 64 -10.89 -22.68 0.38
N ASP A 65 -12.04 -23.21 0.78
CA ASP A 65 -12.34 -23.77 2.11
C ASP A 65 -12.22 -22.79 3.30
N ARG A 66 -12.00 -21.49 3.05
CA ARG A 66 -11.80 -20.48 4.09
C ARG A 66 -12.83 -19.34 4.04
N ALA A 67 -13.45 -19.10 2.89
CA ALA A 67 -14.51 -18.11 2.73
C ALA A 67 -15.41 -18.45 1.54
N THR A 68 -16.64 -17.92 1.55
CA THR A 68 -17.61 -18.09 0.45
C THR A 68 -17.44 -16.98 -0.59
N PRO A 69 -17.10 -17.28 -1.86
CA PRO A 69 -17.03 -16.28 -2.90
C PRO A 69 -18.42 -15.84 -3.37
N ILE A 70 -18.57 -14.54 -3.67
CA ILE A 70 -19.73 -13.96 -4.34
C ILE A 70 -19.21 -13.17 -5.54
N PHE A 71 -19.46 -13.68 -6.75
CA PHE A 71 -18.99 -13.04 -7.96
C PHE A 71 -19.86 -11.82 -8.30
N ASN A 72 -19.23 -10.64 -8.44
CA ASN A 72 -19.86 -9.45 -8.99
C ASN A 72 -19.66 -9.42 -10.52
N PRO A 73 -20.68 -9.75 -11.35
CA PRO A 73 -20.56 -9.71 -12.81
C PRO A 73 -20.42 -8.27 -13.35
N PHE A 74 -20.79 -7.26 -12.56
CA PHE A 74 -20.75 -5.85 -12.93
C PHE A 74 -19.47 -5.14 -12.46
N TYR A 75 -18.43 -5.86 -12.04
CA TYR A 75 -17.20 -5.30 -11.47
C TYR A 75 -16.47 -4.26 -12.36
N LYS A 76 -16.75 -4.24 -13.67
CA LYS A 76 -16.19 -3.26 -14.61
C LYS A 76 -16.98 -1.95 -14.71
N THR A 77 -18.25 -1.98 -14.34
CA THR A 77 -19.22 -0.89 -14.61
C THR A 77 -19.95 -0.40 -13.36
N SER A 78 -19.66 -1.01 -12.20
CA SER A 78 -20.29 -0.69 -10.93
C SER A 78 -19.27 -0.41 -9.83
N GLY A 79 -19.69 0.35 -8.83
CA GLY A 79 -18.92 0.68 -7.65
C GLY A 79 -19.08 -0.35 -6.54
N ILE A 80 -18.54 0.01 -5.37
CA ILE A 80 -18.55 -0.83 -4.18
C ILE A 80 -19.96 -1.13 -3.67
N ILE A 81 -20.93 -0.23 -3.89
CA ILE A 81 -22.29 -0.39 -3.40
C ILE A 81 -23.02 -1.58 -4.06
N VAL A 82 -22.76 -1.85 -5.34
CA VAL A 82 -23.31 -3.04 -6.03
C VAL A 82 -22.66 -4.31 -5.49
N SER A 83 -21.35 -4.25 -5.19
CA SER A 83 -20.65 -5.38 -4.56
C SER A 83 -21.25 -5.72 -3.20
N MET A 84 -21.59 -4.71 -2.39
CA MET A 84 -22.26 -4.92 -1.10
C MET A 84 -23.69 -5.43 -1.28
N TRP A 85 -24.45 -4.89 -2.23
CA TRP A 85 -25.82 -5.32 -2.51
C TRP A 85 -25.93 -6.80 -2.85
N LEU A 86 -24.99 -7.35 -3.64
CA LEU A 86 -24.93 -8.78 -3.95
C LEU A 86 -24.77 -9.67 -2.71
N ALA A 87 -24.19 -9.15 -1.63
CA ALA A 87 -24.06 -9.85 -0.35
C ALA A 87 -25.25 -9.66 0.60
N LYS A 88 -26.23 -8.80 0.26
CA LYS A 88 -27.37 -8.45 1.13
C LYS A 88 -28.04 -9.67 1.75
N GLN A 89 -28.42 -10.65 0.93
CA GLN A 89 -29.14 -11.85 1.38
C GLN A 89 -28.39 -12.67 2.46
N PHE A 90 -27.06 -12.56 2.52
CA PHE A 90 -26.24 -13.28 3.49
C PHE A 90 -26.04 -12.50 4.79
N LEU A 91 -26.22 -11.17 4.77
CA LEU A 91 -25.78 -10.25 5.81
C LEU A 91 -26.91 -9.45 6.47
N GLU A 92 -28.02 -9.18 5.76
CA GLU A 92 -29.09 -8.27 6.22
C GLU A 92 -29.77 -8.67 7.54
N LYS A 93 -29.64 -9.94 7.94
CA LYS A 93 -30.27 -10.49 9.15
C LYS A 93 -29.30 -10.66 10.33
N GLU A 94 -28.04 -10.28 10.14
CA GLU A 94 -26.94 -10.58 11.04
C GLU A 94 -26.12 -9.32 11.36
N ASP A 95 -25.44 -9.31 12.50
CA ASP A 95 -24.35 -8.38 12.71
C ASP A 95 -23.20 -8.75 11.78
N PHE A 96 -22.55 -7.77 11.16
CA PHE A 96 -21.41 -8.04 10.27
C PHE A 96 -20.34 -6.96 10.30
N ILE A 97 -19.12 -7.39 9.95
CA ILE A 97 -17.99 -6.51 9.67
C ILE A 97 -17.75 -6.45 8.17
N PHE A 98 -17.60 -5.24 7.64
CA PHE A 98 -17.21 -4.97 6.27
C PHE A 98 -15.76 -4.46 6.23
N MET A 99 -14.99 -4.90 5.24
CA MET A 99 -13.68 -4.33 4.96
C MET A 99 -13.36 -4.33 3.46
N THR A 100 -12.65 -3.29 3.01
CA THR A 100 -11.98 -3.33 1.71
C THR A 100 -10.69 -4.14 1.82
N ASN A 101 -10.24 -4.71 0.70
CA ASN A 101 -9.09 -5.63 0.70
C ASN A 101 -7.88 -5.06 -0.05
N ASP A 102 -7.73 -3.75 0.05
CA ASP A 102 -6.61 -2.95 -0.37
C ASP A 102 -5.89 -2.34 0.82
N VAL A 103 -6.16 -2.76 2.06
CA VAL A 103 -5.48 -2.27 3.26
C VAL A 103 -4.78 -3.40 3.99
N LEU A 104 -3.49 -3.24 4.29
CA LEU A 104 -2.78 -4.04 5.29
C LEU A 104 -2.96 -3.36 6.64
N PHE A 105 -3.43 -4.09 7.65
CA PHE A 105 -3.77 -3.52 8.95
C PHE A 105 -3.33 -4.42 10.10
N ASP A 106 -3.11 -3.80 11.25
CA ASP A 106 -2.92 -4.50 12.51
C ASP A 106 -4.26 -5.06 13.02
N PRO A 107 -4.36 -6.36 13.36
CA PRO A 107 -5.62 -6.97 13.78
C PRO A 107 -6.30 -6.32 14.99
N ARG A 108 -5.57 -5.56 15.83
CA ARG A 108 -6.13 -4.74 16.92
C ARG A 108 -7.18 -3.73 16.43
N LEU A 109 -7.16 -3.36 15.15
CA LEU A 109 -8.18 -2.52 14.52
C LEU A 109 -9.56 -3.19 14.60
N ILE A 110 -9.65 -4.49 14.30
CA ILE A 110 -10.90 -5.26 14.41
C ILE A 110 -11.39 -5.25 15.86
N ASP A 111 -10.50 -5.56 16.82
CA ASP A 111 -10.85 -5.58 18.24
C ASP A 111 -11.42 -4.22 18.70
N ARG A 112 -10.76 -3.14 18.26
CA ARG A 112 -11.15 -1.77 18.57
C ARG A 112 -12.54 -1.44 18.05
N CYS A 113 -12.90 -1.88 16.85
CA CYS A 113 -14.24 -1.72 16.29
C CYS A 113 -15.29 -2.55 17.05
N LEU A 114 -14.97 -3.81 17.37
CA LEU A 114 -15.89 -4.76 18.01
C LEU A 114 -16.23 -4.41 19.47
N MET A 115 -15.41 -3.60 20.14
CA MET A 115 -15.74 -3.09 21.49
C MET A 115 -17.00 -2.19 21.52
N SER A 116 -17.34 -1.56 20.40
CA SER A 116 -18.50 -0.68 20.31
C SER A 116 -19.78 -1.47 20.03
N LYS A 117 -20.82 -1.27 20.85
CA LYS A 117 -22.16 -1.88 20.65
C LYS A 117 -23.14 -0.97 19.90
N LYS A 118 -22.63 -0.07 19.06
CA LYS A 118 -23.46 0.87 18.28
C LYS A 118 -23.90 0.23 16.95
N ASP A 119 -24.99 0.74 16.38
CA ASP A 119 -25.59 0.17 15.18
C ASP A 119 -24.68 0.26 13.94
N ILE A 120 -23.99 1.39 13.75
CA ILE A 120 -23.03 1.59 12.66
C ILE A 120 -21.76 2.20 13.22
N VAL A 121 -20.67 1.44 13.20
CA VAL A 121 -19.37 1.78 13.76
C VAL A 121 -18.38 1.96 12.62
N ILE A 122 -17.75 3.14 12.59
CA ILE A 122 -16.82 3.54 11.54
C ILE A 122 -15.46 3.85 12.20
N PRO A 123 -14.42 3.03 12.02
CA PRO A 123 -13.07 3.39 12.43
C PRO A 123 -12.59 4.65 11.69
N ILE A 124 -11.97 5.55 12.45
CA ILE A 124 -11.39 6.78 11.94
C ILE A 124 -9.97 6.97 12.46
N GLU A 125 -9.06 7.39 11.60
CA GLU A 125 -7.70 7.73 11.94
C GLU A 125 -7.51 9.25 11.98
N ARG A 126 -6.86 9.76 13.03
CA ARG A 126 -6.46 11.16 13.14
C ARG A 126 -4.99 11.29 12.80
N LYS A 127 -4.65 12.27 11.96
CA LYS A 127 -3.27 12.52 11.51
C LYS A 127 -3.00 14.01 11.39
N GLU A 128 -1.72 14.39 11.40
CA GLU A 128 -1.26 15.80 11.39
C GLU A 128 -1.46 16.52 10.04
N GLY A 129 -2.12 15.88 9.07
CA GLY A 129 -2.51 16.50 7.81
C GLY A 129 -3.34 15.57 6.94
N TYR A 130 -4.30 16.12 6.20
CA TYR A 130 -5.16 15.37 5.28
C TYR A 130 -4.89 15.77 3.82
N THR A 131 -4.84 14.79 2.94
CA THR A 131 -4.65 14.98 1.49
C THR A 131 -5.99 14.99 0.76
N LYS A 132 -6.03 15.42 -0.51
CA LYS A 132 -7.27 15.36 -1.31
C LYS A 132 -7.77 13.93 -1.55
N GLU A 133 -6.87 12.94 -1.55
CA GLU A 133 -7.22 11.54 -1.80
C GLU A 133 -7.90 10.88 -0.60
N ASP A 134 -7.61 11.36 0.61
CA ASP A 134 -8.13 10.80 1.86
C ASP A 134 -9.66 10.77 1.89
N SER A 135 -10.20 9.66 2.38
CA SER A 135 -11.64 9.50 2.64
C SER A 135 -12.01 10.17 3.96
N LYS A 136 -12.22 11.49 3.95
CA LYS A 136 -12.35 12.31 5.16
C LYS A 136 -13.70 12.14 5.85
N VAL A 137 -13.69 12.35 7.16
CA VAL A 137 -14.89 12.40 8.01
C VAL A 137 -14.91 13.69 8.83
N ILE A 138 -16.12 14.17 9.16
CA ILE A 138 -16.34 15.25 10.13
C ILE A 138 -17.14 14.67 11.29
N VAL A 139 -16.62 14.82 12.50
CA VAL A 139 -17.25 14.35 13.73
C VAL A 139 -17.73 15.55 14.54
N ARG A 140 -18.97 15.49 15.03
CA ARG A 140 -19.53 16.45 15.99
C ARG A 140 -20.34 15.71 17.05
N LYS A 141 -20.17 16.11 18.32
CA LYS A 141 -20.90 15.54 19.47
C LYS A 141 -20.86 13.99 19.50
N GLY A 142 -19.70 13.41 19.18
CA GLY A 142 -19.49 11.95 19.18
C GLY A 142 -20.11 11.18 18.01
N MET A 143 -20.57 11.86 16.95
CA MET A 143 -21.16 11.23 15.76
C MET A 143 -20.52 11.76 14.49
N ILE A 144 -20.45 10.93 13.45
CA ILE A 144 -20.05 11.36 12.11
C ILE A 144 -21.24 12.09 11.48
N ILE A 145 -21.00 13.33 11.03
CA ILE A 145 -22.02 14.18 10.41
C ILE A 145 -21.81 14.39 8.91
N LYS A 146 -20.62 14.09 8.40
CA LYS A 146 -20.32 14.15 6.97
C LYS A 146 -19.12 13.28 6.63
N THR A 147 -19.16 12.71 5.44
CA THR A 147 -18.14 11.85 4.85
C THR A 147 -17.82 12.34 3.43
N GLY A 148 -16.58 12.21 2.96
CA GLY A 148 -16.26 12.44 1.54
C GLY A 148 -14.81 12.83 1.26
N LYS A 149 -14.41 12.80 -0.01
CA LYS A 149 -13.05 13.20 -0.43
C LYS A 149 -12.85 14.71 -0.45
N ASN A 150 -13.90 15.47 -0.76
CA ASN A 150 -13.85 16.93 -0.95
C ASN A 150 -14.29 17.73 0.30
N LEU A 151 -13.99 17.25 1.50
CA LEU A 151 -14.29 17.98 2.73
C LEU A 151 -13.21 19.02 3.04
N PRO A 152 -13.56 20.20 3.59
CA PRO A 152 -12.58 21.20 4.02
C PRO A 152 -11.62 20.61 5.05
N LEU A 153 -10.31 20.75 4.81
CA LEU A 153 -9.27 20.22 5.71
C LEU A 153 -9.43 20.78 7.14
N SER A 154 -9.77 22.06 7.27
CA SER A 154 -9.99 22.73 8.56
C SER A 154 -11.16 22.19 9.38
N LYS A 155 -12.08 21.44 8.75
CA LYS A 155 -13.22 20.81 9.43
C LYS A 155 -13.05 19.31 9.59
N THR A 156 -12.03 18.73 8.94
CA THR A 156 -11.82 17.28 8.93
C THR A 156 -11.41 16.79 10.31
N SER A 157 -12.08 15.74 10.78
CA SER A 157 -11.84 15.16 12.10
C SER A 157 -11.06 13.84 12.04
N GLY A 158 -11.01 13.20 10.87
CA GLY A 158 -10.42 11.88 10.68
C GLY A 158 -10.47 11.43 9.22
N GLU A 159 -9.78 10.34 8.95
CA GLU A 159 -9.87 9.57 7.71
C GLU A 159 -10.56 8.22 7.98
N PHE A 160 -11.41 7.77 7.06
CA PHE A 160 -12.09 6.49 7.12
C PHE A 160 -11.11 5.32 7.14
N GLY A 161 -11.32 4.38 8.07
CA GLY A 161 -10.46 3.22 8.32
C GLY A 161 -10.58 2.06 7.33
N HIS A 162 -11.35 2.19 6.23
CA HIS A 162 -11.59 1.13 5.23
C HIS A 162 -12.30 -0.12 5.76
N MET A 163 -12.92 0.01 6.93
CA MET A 163 -13.66 -1.03 7.61
C MET A 163 -14.90 -0.39 8.23
N ALA A 164 -15.95 -1.17 8.47
CA ALA A 164 -17.12 -0.74 9.22
C ALA A 164 -17.75 -1.96 9.92
N VAL A 165 -18.32 -1.76 11.10
CA VAL A 165 -19.10 -2.79 11.80
C VAL A 165 -20.55 -2.34 11.84
N PHE A 166 -21.45 -3.26 11.51
CA PHE A 166 -22.88 -3.04 11.47
C PHE A 166 -23.56 -4.03 12.40
N SER A 167 -24.43 -3.53 13.28
CA SER A 167 -25.45 -4.38 13.88
C SER A 167 -26.43 -4.83 12.80
N LYS A 168 -27.24 -5.86 13.07
CA LYS A 168 -28.35 -6.26 12.21
C LYS A 168 -29.22 -5.07 11.79
N LYS A 169 -29.56 -4.18 12.73
CA LYS A 169 -30.36 -2.99 12.47
C LYS A 169 -29.62 -1.99 11.57
N GLY A 170 -28.36 -1.68 11.88
CA GLY A 170 -27.54 -0.80 11.05
C GLY A 170 -27.30 -1.34 9.64
N GLY A 171 -27.15 -2.67 9.52
CA GLY A 171 -27.04 -3.39 8.27
C GLY A 171 -28.30 -3.28 7.40
N GLN A 172 -29.48 -3.43 8.00
CA GLN A 172 -30.76 -3.24 7.29
C GLN A 172 -30.91 -1.82 6.76
N GLN A 173 -30.58 -0.82 7.58
CA GLN A 173 -30.58 0.59 7.16
C GLN A 173 -29.64 0.82 5.98
N LEU A 174 -28.41 0.27 6.06
CA LEU A 174 -27.43 0.34 4.98
C LEU A 174 -27.95 -0.30 3.69
N PHE A 175 -28.43 -1.54 3.72
CA PHE A 175 -28.87 -2.24 2.53
C PHE A 175 -30.10 -1.61 1.88
N ASN A 176 -31.06 -1.11 2.68
CA ASN A 176 -32.20 -0.36 2.15
C ASN A 176 -31.74 0.91 1.43
N LYS A 177 -30.75 1.62 1.98
CA LYS A 177 -30.21 2.83 1.33
C LYS A 177 -29.39 2.49 0.09
N ILE A 178 -28.62 1.40 0.09
CA ILE A 178 -27.91 0.92 -1.10
C ILE A 178 -28.93 0.58 -2.21
N GLU A 179 -30.05 -0.07 -1.89
CA GLU A 179 -31.09 -0.38 -2.87
C GLU A 179 -31.71 0.86 -3.48
N SER A 180 -31.98 1.92 -2.69
CA SER A 180 -32.48 3.16 -3.25
C SER A 180 -31.47 3.78 -4.24
N PHE A 181 -30.17 3.76 -3.92
CA PHE A 181 -29.13 4.21 -4.84
C PHE A 181 -29.09 3.40 -6.14
N ILE A 182 -29.30 2.08 -6.07
CA ILE A 182 -29.34 1.22 -7.27
C ILE A 182 -30.58 1.53 -8.12
N LEU A 183 -31.75 1.69 -7.50
CA LEU A 183 -33.01 2.05 -8.18
C LEU A 183 -32.94 3.44 -8.83
N GLU A 184 -32.15 4.35 -8.28
CA GLU A 184 -31.86 5.67 -8.83
C GLU A 184 -30.69 5.67 -9.84
N GLU A 185 -30.23 4.49 -10.28
CA GLU A 185 -29.11 4.30 -11.22
C GLU A 185 -27.76 4.87 -10.75
N LYS A 186 -27.62 5.14 -9.44
CA LYS A 186 -26.40 5.67 -8.81
C LYS A 186 -25.37 4.58 -8.50
N ILE A 187 -25.26 3.57 -9.35
CA ILE A 187 -24.50 2.32 -9.13
C ILE A 187 -22.98 2.50 -8.95
N ASN A 188 -22.44 3.66 -9.33
CA ASN A 188 -21.02 4.00 -9.20
C ASN A 188 -20.71 4.88 -7.99
N SER A 189 -21.69 5.13 -7.11
CA SER A 189 -21.49 5.93 -5.90
C SER A 189 -20.49 5.27 -4.95
N TYR A 190 -19.80 6.11 -4.18
CA TYR A 190 -18.93 5.64 -3.11
C TYR A 190 -19.76 5.22 -1.90
N LEU A 191 -19.20 4.34 -1.06
CA LEU A 191 -19.82 3.99 0.22
C LEU A 191 -20.03 5.23 1.11
N MET A 192 -19.15 6.22 0.99
CA MET A 192 -19.26 7.50 1.70
C MET A 192 -20.51 8.29 1.29
N ASP A 193 -21.01 8.14 0.07
CA ASP A 193 -22.24 8.80 -0.39
C ASP A 193 -23.46 8.16 0.27
N VAL A 194 -23.46 6.83 0.42
CA VAL A 194 -24.48 6.09 1.17
C VAL A 194 -24.47 6.48 2.65
N PHE A 195 -23.29 6.63 3.25
CA PHE A 195 -23.16 7.12 4.63
C PHE A 195 -23.75 8.52 4.82
N ASN A 196 -23.50 9.44 3.88
CA ASN A 196 -24.11 10.77 3.93
C ASN A 196 -25.65 10.69 3.84
N ALA A 197 -26.18 9.85 2.94
CA ALA A 197 -27.63 9.70 2.79
C ALA A 197 -28.28 9.02 4.02
N LEU A 198 -27.57 8.12 4.70
CA LEU A 198 -28.02 7.57 5.98
C LEU A 198 -28.08 8.65 7.07
N ILE A 199 -27.07 9.51 7.13
CA ILE A 199 -27.05 10.64 8.09
C ILE A 199 -28.22 11.59 7.82
N GLU A 200 -28.52 11.86 6.55
CA GLU A 200 -29.65 12.71 6.12
C GLU A 200 -31.01 12.09 6.52
N ASP A 201 -31.12 10.76 6.54
CA ASP A 201 -32.29 10.03 7.06
C ASP A 201 -32.35 9.97 8.60
N GLY A 202 -31.40 10.58 9.32
CA GLY A 202 -31.34 10.56 10.78
C GLY A 202 -30.68 9.32 11.38
N VAL A 203 -29.99 8.51 10.57
CA VAL A 203 -29.21 7.36 11.06
C VAL A 203 -27.88 7.83 11.63
N HIS A 204 -27.56 7.39 12.85
CA HIS A 204 -26.32 7.77 13.52
C HIS A 204 -25.16 6.84 13.15
N LEU A 205 -24.08 7.42 12.65
CA LEU A 205 -22.80 6.75 12.43
C LEU A 205 -21.83 7.13 13.54
N TYR A 206 -21.24 6.13 14.19
CA TYR A 206 -20.39 6.34 15.37
C TYR A 206 -18.92 6.13 15.01
N PRO A 207 -18.06 7.15 15.22
CA PRO A 207 -16.64 7.01 14.98
C PRO A 207 -16.00 6.17 16.09
N VAL A 208 -15.00 5.36 15.72
CA VAL A 208 -14.08 4.72 16.66
C VAL A 208 -12.67 5.16 16.32
N ASP A 209 -11.96 5.71 17.30
CA ASP A 209 -10.60 6.20 17.09
C ASP A 209 -9.62 5.02 17.03
N ILE A 210 -8.94 4.91 15.89
CA ILE A 210 -7.91 3.91 15.60
C ILE A 210 -6.51 4.53 15.45
N THR A 211 -6.34 5.81 15.85
CA THR A 211 -5.05 6.51 15.78
C THR A 211 -3.96 5.73 16.51
N GLY A 212 -2.82 5.54 15.85
CA GLY A 212 -1.69 4.76 16.36
C GLY A 212 -1.81 3.24 16.19
N ILE A 213 -2.91 2.73 15.63
CA ILE A 213 -3.00 1.33 15.19
C ILE A 213 -2.45 1.26 13.76
N PRO A 214 -1.38 0.48 13.49
CA PRO A 214 -0.77 0.43 12.16
C PRO A 214 -1.75 -0.01 11.07
N ARG A 215 -1.81 0.77 9.98
CA ARG A 215 -2.52 0.42 8.75
C ARG A 215 -1.88 1.12 7.54
N ILE A 216 -2.02 0.52 6.37
CA ILE A 216 -1.55 1.09 5.10
C ILE A 216 -2.47 0.68 3.96
N GLU A 217 -2.93 1.65 3.19
CA GLU A 217 -3.68 1.42 1.95
C GLU A 217 -2.71 1.15 0.78
N ILE A 218 -2.85 -0.03 0.18
CA ILE A 218 -2.14 -0.54 -0.99
C ILE A 218 -2.85 -0.05 -2.25
N ASP A 219 -2.78 1.26 -2.46
CA ASP A 219 -3.50 1.93 -3.53
C ASP A 219 -2.65 2.36 -4.72
N TYR A 220 -1.38 2.59 -4.44
CA TYR A 220 -0.36 3.04 -5.37
C TYR A 220 0.90 2.20 -5.15
N MET A 221 1.28 1.36 -6.11
CA MET A 221 2.71 1.27 -6.44
C MET A 221 3.05 2.46 -7.34
N LYS A 222 2.87 3.68 -6.81
CA LYS A 222 3.74 4.77 -7.22
C LYS A 222 4.72 4.93 -6.08
N MET A 223 5.70 4.02 -6.06
CA MET A 223 7.06 4.52 -6.02
C MET A 223 7.09 5.77 -6.91
N THR A 224 7.53 6.90 -6.36
CA THR A 224 7.93 8.12 -7.07
C THR A 224 8.35 7.79 -8.50
N SER A 225 7.93 8.60 -9.49
CA SER A 225 8.19 8.28 -10.90
C SER A 225 9.66 7.91 -11.07
N GLU A 226 10.01 6.93 -11.90
CA GLU A 226 11.42 6.51 -12.09
C GLU A 226 12.33 7.73 -12.32
N LYS A 227 11.80 8.78 -12.97
CA LYS A 227 12.45 10.08 -13.16
C LYS A 227 12.81 10.83 -11.87
N ASP A 228 12.05 10.69 -10.80
CA ASP A 228 12.33 11.32 -9.49
C ASP A 228 13.54 10.67 -8.78
N PHE A 229 13.98 9.50 -9.24
CA PHE A 229 15.18 8.81 -8.78
C PHE A 229 16.32 8.89 -9.77
N ILE A 230 16.15 9.51 -10.95
CA ILE A 230 17.19 9.56 -11.97
C ILE A 230 17.69 11.00 -12.08
N ILE A 231 19.00 11.16 -11.98
CA ILE A 231 19.70 12.44 -12.17
C ILE A 231 20.85 12.26 -13.16
N GLY A 232 21.36 13.36 -13.71
CA GLY A 232 22.63 13.37 -14.44
C GLY A 232 23.81 13.56 -13.49
N ARG A 233 25.02 13.15 -13.90
CA ARG A 233 26.24 13.27 -13.09
C ARG A 233 26.51 14.70 -12.62
N LYS A 234 26.18 15.70 -13.45
CA LYS A 234 26.29 17.13 -13.12
C LYS A 234 25.40 17.59 -11.95
N ASP A 235 24.32 16.86 -11.68
CA ASP A 235 23.34 17.18 -10.64
C ASP A 235 23.66 16.47 -9.31
N ALA A 236 24.51 15.44 -9.34
CA ALA A 236 25.04 14.71 -8.18
C ALA A 236 26.21 15.49 -7.55
N ARG A 237 25.94 16.70 -7.07
CA ARG A 237 27.00 17.60 -6.59
C ARG A 237 27.69 17.05 -5.31
N PRO A 238 29.03 17.06 -5.23
CA PRO A 238 29.77 16.49 -4.09
C PRO A 238 29.42 17.12 -2.74
N GLU A 239 28.95 18.37 -2.71
CA GLU A 239 28.53 19.03 -1.48
C GLU A 239 27.17 18.57 -0.94
N LYS A 240 26.41 17.79 -1.71
CA LYS A 240 25.06 17.29 -1.34
C LYS A 240 24.96 15.78 -1.27
N TYR A 241 25.85 15.06 -1.94
CA TYR A 241 25.75 13.60 -2.09
C TYR A 241 27.07 12.91 -1.76
N VAL A 242 26.96 11.74 -1.13
CA VAL A 242 27.97 10.69 -1.22
C VAL A 242 27.64 9.86 -2.45
N VAL A 243 28.60 9.65 -3.35
CA VAL A 243 28.36 8.83 -4.56
C VAL A 243 28.99 7.47 -4.39
N VAL A 244 28.20 6.42 -4.58
CA VAL A 244 28.65 5.04 -4.42
C VAL A 244 28.52 4.32 -5.75
N LYS A 245 29.60 3.68 -6.18
CA LYS A 245 29.62 2.90 -7.41
C LYS A 245 29.29 1.45 -7.10
N TYR A 246 28.20 0.96 -7.67
CA TYR A 246 27.78 -0.44 -7.59
C TYR A 246 28.08 -1.18 -8.89
N ARG A 247 28.34 -2.47 -8.77
CA ARG A 247 28.26 -3.43 -9.87
C ARG A 247 27.16 -4.42 -9.53
N PHE A 248 26.19 -4.58 -10.42
CA PHE A 248 25.21 -5.64 -10.26
C PHE A 248 24.80 -6.31 -11.56
N GLN A 249 24.26 -7.52 -11.41
CA GLN A 249 23.77 -8.35 -12.49
C GLN A 249 22.28 -8.64 -12.33
N THR A 250 21.52 -8.31 -13.36
CA THR A 250 20.07 -8.52 -13.41
C THR A 250 19.62 -8.87 -14.83
N PRO A 251 18.54 -9.64 -15.00
CA PRO A 251 17.82 -9.70 -16.26
C PRO A 251 16.91 -8.46 -16.42
N GLY A 252 16.52 -8.14 -17.65
CA GLY A 252 15.53 -7.09 -17.93
C GLY A 252 16.06 -5.64 -17.86
N ASN A 253 15.20 -4.71 -17.41
CA ASN A 253 15.51 -3.27 -17.40
C ASN A 253 16.40 -2.92 -16.21
N PHE A 254 17.65 -2.55 -16.51
CA PHE A 254 18.66 -2.23 -15.51
C PHE A 254 18.40 -0.93 -14.75
N ILE A 255 17.81 0.09 -15.38
CA ILE A 255 17.49 1.35 -14.69
C ILE A 255 16.45 1.09 -13.60
N ASN A 256 15.46 0.25 -13.86
CA ASN A 256 14.45 -0.12 -12.87
C ASN A 256 15.08 -0.86 -11.70
N ALA A 257 15.97 -1.80 -11.99
CA ALA A 257 16.73 -2.52 -10.97
C ALA A 257 17.64 -1.58 -10.15
N ALA A 258 18.27 -0.58 -10.77
CA ALA A 258 19.08 0.43 -10.07
C ALA A 258 18.22 1.34 -9.19
N VAL A 259 17.02 1.70 -9.63
CA VAL A 259 16.04 2.48 -8.86
C VAL A 259 15.52 1.65 -7.67
N ASP A 260 15.32 0.36 -7.84
CA ASP A 260 14.91 -0.53 -6.74
C ASP A 260 16.03 -0.69 -5.71
N LEU A 261 17.28 -0.87 -6.17
CA LEU A 261 18.46 -0.86 -5.32
C LEU A 261 18.55 0.44 -4.52
N SER A 262 18.33 1.59 -5.17
CA SER A 262 18.45 2.90 -4.51
C SER A 262 17.42 3.08 -3.40
N LYS A 263 16.19 2.58 -3.59
CA LYS A 263 15.14 2.61 -2.56
C LYS A 263 15.45 1.67 -1.41
N GLU A 264 15.86 0.44 -1.71
CA GLU A 264 16.18 -0.56 -0.68
C GLU A 264 17.31 -0.08 0.23
N GLN A 265 18.40 0.42 -0.34
CA GLN A 265 19.50 0.97 0.47
C GLN A 265 19.05 2.18 1.28
N SER A 266 18.26 3.10 0.70
CA SER A 266 17.90 4.34 1.40
C SER A 266 16.90 4.17 2.54
N PHE A 267 16.08 3.11 2.53
CA PHE A 267 14.88 3.01 3.39
C PHE A 267 14.65 1.65 4.04
N SER A 268 15.66 0.76 4.06
CA SER A 268 15.55 -0.58 4.66
C SER A 268 15.05 -0.59 6.11
N SER A 269 15.15 0.54 6.83
CA SER A 269 14.73 0.71 8.22
C SER A 269 13.45 1.54 8.45
N ILE A 270 12.75 1.99 7.39
CA ILE A 270 11.59 2.89 7.55
C ILE A 270 10.27 2.11 7.56
N GLU A 271 9.55 2.17 8.67
CA GLU A 271 8.29 1.44 8.91
C GLU A 271 7.01 2.23 8.49
N ASP A 272 7.10 3.49 8.03
CA ASP A 272 5.95 4.39 7.78
C ASP A 272 5.90 5.00 6.34
N PRO A 273 4.96 4.55 5.49
CA PRO A 273 4.83 4.98 4.09
C PRO A 273 3.99 6.26 3.84
N ILE A 274 3.37 6.87 4.85
CA ILE A 274 2.57 8.09 4.65
C ILE A 274 3.44 9.36 4.77
N LYS A 275 4.49 9.32 5.59
CA LYS A 275 5.56 10.34 5.60
C LYS A 275 6.54 10.20 4.42
N GLU A 276 6.49 9.08 3.70
CA GLU A 276 7.47 8.69 2.69
C GLU A 276 7.50 9.57 1.45
N LYS A 277 6.42 10.19 0.95
CA LYS A 277 6.51 10.79 -0.40
C LYS A 277 7.47 11.99 -0.49
N GLU A 278 7.48 12.83 0.53
CA GLU A 278 8.37 14.00 0.61
C GLU A 278 9.76 13.59 1.11
N LEU A 279 9.82 12.63 2.04
CA LEU A 279 11.07 12.04 2.53
C LEU A 279 11.79 11.24 1.45
N ILE A 280 11.12 10.39 0.67
CA ILE A 280 11.66 9.67 -0.48
C ILE A 280 12.19 10.66 -1.51
N LYS A 281 11.42 11.71 -1.82
CA LYS A 281 11.87 12.69 -2.80
C LYS A 281 13.18 13.36 -2.36
N ARG A 282 13.30 13.67 -1.05
CA ARG A 282 14.44 14.36 -0.44
C ARG A 282 15.64 13.45 -0.14
N PHE A 283 15.39 12.29 0.45
CA PHE A 283 16.38 11.41 1.06
C PHE A 283 16.68 10.16 0.24
N ALA A 284 15.91 9.84 -0.81
CA ALA A 284 16.25 8.66 -1.61
C ALA A 284 17.51 8.87 -2.44
N ALA A 285 18.36 7.85 -2.45
CA ALA A 285 19.45 7.74 -3.37
C ALA A 285 18.96 7.84 -4.82
N LYS A 286 19.71 8.60 -5.63
CA LYS A 286 19.42 8.86 -7.03
C LYS A 286 20.37 8.08 -7.92
N VAL A 287 19.83 7.41 -8.93
CA VAL A 287 20.58 6.75 -9.99
C VAL A 287 21.18 7.81 -10.92
N ILE A 288 22.50 7.79 -11.09
CA ILE A 288 23.20 8.62 -12.06
C ILE A 288 23.17 7.91 -13.41
N SER A 289 22.14 8.18 -14.23
CA SER A 289 21.85 7.37 -15.43
C SER A 289 22.96 7.36 -16.49
N ASP A 290 23.74 8.43 -16.57
CA ASP A 290 24.88 8.62 -17.47
C ASP A 290 26.15 7.88 -17.01
N SER A 291 26.14 7.27 -15.82
CA SER A 291 27.25 6.46 -15.30
C SER A 291 27.15 4.97 -15.66
N VAL A 292 26.06 4.55 -16.32
CA VAL A 292 25.79 3.12 -16.56
C VAL A 292 26.74 2.56 -17.61
N VAL A 293 27.59 1.62 -17.19
CA VAL A 293 28.56 0.94 -18.08
C VAL A 293 28.27 -0.55 -18.11
N GLU A 294 27.98 -1.08 -19.29
CA GLU A 294 27.85 -2.52 -19.49
C GLU A 294 29.22 -3.19 -19.47
N THR A 295 29.33 -4.29 -18.72
CA THR A 295 30.61 -4.97 -18.50
C THR A 295 30.62 -6.41 -18.97
N ASN A 296 29.47 -7.11 -18.96
CA ASN A 296 29.38 -8.51 -19.37
C ASN A 296 27.93 -8.97 -19.61
N ILE A 297 27.72 -9.93 -20.51
CA ILE A 297 26.42 -10.60 -20.74
C ILE A 297 26.60 -12.12 -20.55
N LYS A 298 25.74 -12.74 -19.73
CA LYS A 298 25.75 -14.18 -19.48
C LYS A 298 24.35 -14.78 -19.62
N ARG A 299 24.28 -16.07 -19.98
CA ARG A 299 23.01 -16.84 -19.99
C ARG A 299 22.62 -17.39 -18.62
N ILE A 300 23.60 -17.55 -17.73
CA ILE A 300 23.42 -18.08 -16.38
C ILE A 300 23.87 -16.98 -15.40
N PRO A 301 23.12 -16.74 -14.32
CA PRO A 301 23.49 -15.76 -13.33
C PRO A 301 24.75 -16.18 -12.55
N ASP A 302 25.57 -15.21 -12.17
CA ASP A 302 26.81 -15.42 -11.43
C ASP A 302 26.57 -15.81 -9.96
N MET A 303 25.45 -15.37 -9.37
CA MET A 303 24.96 -15.85 -8.07
C MET A 303 23.54 -16.43 -8.19
N PRO A 304 23.21 -17.47 -7.39
CA PRO A 304 21.86 -18.00 -7.32
C PRO A 304 20.88 -16.92 -6.84
N SER A 305 19.70 -16.83 -7.43
CA SER A 305 18.59 -16.00 -6.94
C SER A 305 17.37 -16.91 -6.74
N TYR A 306 16.56 -16.64 -5.72
CA TYR A 306 15.27 -17.34 -5.56
C TYR A 306 14.16 -16.72 -6.42
N ILE A 307 14.42 -15.56 -7.03
CA ILE A 307 13.49 -14.85 -7.93
C ILE A 307 13.74 -15.25 -9.39
N TYR A 308 15.00 -15.34 -9.79
CA TYR A 308 15.38 -15.56 -11.20
C TYR A 308 16.01 -16.93 -11.45
N SER A 309 15.60 -17.55 -12.55
CA SER A 309 16.12 -18.82 -13.06
C SER A 309 16.94 -18.60 -14.33
N GLN A 310 17.65 -19.63 -14.80
CA GLN A 310 18.40 -19.57 -16.07
C GLN A 310 17.52 -19.19 -17.29
N LYS A 311 16.20 -19.38 -17.19
CA LYS A 311 15.25 -19.06 -18.27
C LYS A 311 14.93 -17.56 -18.38
N ASP A 312 15.27 -16.78 -17.35
CA ASP A 312 14.97 -15.35 -17.26
C ASP A 312 16.07 -14.47 -17.89
N GLY A 313 17.16 -15.08 -18.37
CA GLY A 313 18.27 -14.39 -19.03
C GLY A 313 17.91 -13.75 -20.38
N PRO A 314 18.81 -12.94 -20.98
CA PRO A 314 20.20 -12.80 -20.59
C PRO A 314 20.40 -11.94 -19.33
N PHE A 315 21.36 -12.34 -18.51
CA PHE A 315 21.80 -11.61 -17.32
C PHE A 315 22.92 -10.68 -17.71
N ILE A 316 22.71 -9.38 -17.49
CA ILE A 316 23.67 -8.36 -17.89
C ILE A 316 24.28 -7.74 -16.65
N THR A 317 25.61 -7.74 -16.59
CA THR A 317 26.37 -7.09 -15.52
C THR A 317 26.66 -5.67 -15.94
N ARG A 318 26.22 -4.70 -15.15
CA ARG A 318 26.58 -3.30 -15.37
C ARG A 318 27.03 -2.65 -14.08
N GLU A 319 27.80 -1.60 -14.24
CA GLU A 319 28.19 -0.69 -13.17
C GLU A 319 27.29 0.53 -13.20
N VAL A 320 26.94 1.06 -12.04
CA VAL A 320 26.14 2.28 -11.90
C VAL A 320 26.52 3.02 -10.64
N GLU A 321 26.48 4.35 -10.70
CA GLU A 321 26.65 5.20 -9.55
C GLU A 321 25.29 5.61 -8.97
N LEU A 322 25.19 5.51 -7.65
CA LEU A 322 24.06 6.00 -6.87
C LEU A 322 24.52 7.19 -6.01
N ALA A 323 23.82 8.31 -6.09
CA ALA A 323 24.06 9.50 -5.30
C ALA A 323 23.14 9.50 -4.06
N PHE A 324 23.72 9.29 -2.89
CA PHE A 324 23.02 9.28 -1.61
C PHE A 324 23.08 10.66 -0.95
N PRO A 325 21.94 11.29 -0.61
CA PRO A 325 21.94 12.56 0.11
C PRO A 325 22.73 12.44 1.41
N ILE A 326 23.66 13.37 1.66
CA ILE A 326 24.51 13.37 2.88
C ILE A 326 23.65 13.39 4.15
N GLU A 327 22.48 14.01 4.07
CA GLU A 327 21.51 14.11 5.16
C GLU A 327 21.02 12.74 5.68
N LEU A 328 21.16 11.66 4.90
CA LEU A 328 20.84 10.29 5.33
C LEU A 328 21.76 9.81 6.47
N PHE A 329 23.02 10.26 6.49
CA PHE A 329 24.07 9.68 7.35
C PHE A 329 24.56 10.65 8.43
N GLY A 330 24.34 11.96 8.22
CA GLY A 330 24.99 12.98 9.03
C GLY A 330 26.52 12.84 8.93
N ASP A 331 27.21 12.90 10.07
CA ASP A 331 28.65 12.70 10.21
C ASP A 331 29.03 11.28 10.65
N SER A 332 28.08 10.34 10.66
CA SER A 332 28.30 8.95 11.09
C SER A 332 28.78 8.05 9.96
N LEU A 333 30.07 7.69 10.01
CA LEU A 333 30.65 6.70 9.09
C LEU A 333 29.99 5.32 9.24
N VAL A 334 29.58 4.94 10.45
CA VAL A 334 28.91 3.65 10.70
C VAL A 334 27.57 3.60 10.01
N LEU A 335 26.77 4.66 10.11
CA LEU A 335 25.46 4.74 9.46
C LEU A 335 25.58 4.77 7.93
N LEU A 336 26.60 5.46 7.41
CA LEU A 336 26.92 5.45 5.98
C LEU A 336 27.21 4.02 5.51
N LEU A 337 28.14 3.32 6.15
CA LEU A 337 28.55 1.98 5.73
C LEU A 337 27.40 0.98 5.86
N ASP A 338 26.59 1.06 6.91
CA ASP A 338 25.40 0.21 7.08
C ASP A 338 24.38 0.44 5.95
N THR A 339 24.15 1.71 5.58
CA THR A 339 23.21 2.05 4.51
C THR A 339 23.70 1.62 3.13
N VAL A 340 24.98 1.83 2.80
CA VAL A 340 25.48 1.62 1.43
C VAL A 340 26.03 0.20 1.22
N ILE A 341 26.37 -0.52 2.30
CA ILE A 341 26.95 -1.87 2.28
C ILE A 341 26.08 -2.93 3.00
N GLY A 342 25.30 -2.57 4.01
CA GLY A 342 24.64 -3.55 4.91
C GLY A 342 23.65 -4.49 4.21
N GLU A 343 22.91 -4.00 3.22
CA GLU A 343 21.89 -4.77 2.49
C GLU A 343 22.39 -5.42 1.19
N VAL A 344 23.69 -5.30 0.88
CA VAL A 344 24.29 -5.87 -0.35
C VAL A 344 24.19 -7.41 -0.36
N HIS A 345 23.89 -8.01 0.79
CA HIS A 345 23.75 -9.44 1.01
C HIS A 345 22.34 -9.99 0.73
N ASN A 346 21.38 -9.14 0.35
CA ASN A 346 20.02 -9.58 0.03
C ASN A 346 19.93 -10.14 -1.41
N ILE A 347 20.21 -11.45 -1.53
CA ILE A 347 20.37 -12.23 -2.78
C ILE A 347 19.07 -12.37 -3.61
N ALA A 348 17.96 -11.82 -3.13
CA ALA A 348 16.65 -11.91 -3.74
C ALA A 348 16.60 -11.37 -5.17
N LYS A 349 16.88 -10.07 -5.33
CA LYS A 349 16.61 -9.31 -6.55
C LYS A 349 17.83 -9.12 -7.44
N PHE A 350 19.03 -9.35 -6.93
CA PHE A 350 20.27 -9.20 -7.70
C PHE A 350 21.04 -10.51 -7.72
N THR A 351 21.43 -10.94 -8.92
CA THR A 351 22.22 -12.17 -9.14
C THR A 351 23.72 -11.95 -9.00
N GLY A 352 24.09 -10.86 -8.32
CA GLY A 352 25.45 -10.36 -8.13
C GLY A 352 25.36 -8.88 -7.79
N LEU A 353 25.88 -8.47 -6.63
CA LEU A 353 25.90 -7.07 -6.19
C LEU A 353 27.20 -6.81 -5.43
N LYS A 354 27.91 -5.75 -5.79
CA LYS A 354 29.19 -5.36 -5.19
C LYS A 354 29.33 -3.84 -5.16
N VAL A 355 29.73 -3.29 -4.02
CA VAL A 355 30.23 -1.91 -3.93
C VAL A 355 31.66 -1.88 -4.45
N LEU A 356 31.94 -1.02 -5.43
CA LEU A 356 33.24 -0.88 -6.08
C LEU A 356 34.02 0.32 -5.54
N ASP A 357 33.34 1.43 -5.27
CA ASP A 357 33.97 2.68 -4.86
C ASP A 357 32.97 3.57 -4.10
N ILE A 358 33.50 4.46 -3.26
CA ILE A 358 32.73 5.47 -2.50
C ILE A 358 33.44 6.81 -2.63
N GLU A 359 32.81 7.76 -3.32
CA GLU A 359 33.24 9.15 -3.40
C GLU A 359 32.60 9.96 -2.27
N PHE A 360 33.45 10.43 -1.35
CA PHE A 360 33.01 11.25 -0.23
C PHE A 360 32.91 12.74 -0.61
N PRO A 361 32.00 13.50 0.03
CA PRO A 361 31.89 14.94 -0.11
C PRO A 361 33.21 15.66 0.11
N ARG A 362 33.58 16.58 -0.78
CA ARG A 362 34.79 17.40 -0.59
C ARG A 362 34.75 18.25 0.68
N SER A 363 33.55 18.60 1.15
CA SER A 363 33.34 19.33 2.40
C SER A 363 33.77 18.54 3.65
N TRP A 364 33.91 17.22 3.55
CA TRP A 364 34.36 16.36 4.65
C TRP A 364 35.88 16.26 4.73
N ASN A 365 36.59 16.65 3.66
CA ASN A 365 38.03 16.87 3.75
C ASN A 365 38.23 18.15 4.57
N LYS A 366 38.54 18.01 5.87
CA LYS A 366 39.13 19.12 6.63
C LYS A 366 40.38 19.58 5.89
N THR A 367 40.31 20.70 5.18
CA THR A 367 41.51 21.50 4.97
C THR A 367 41.95 21.90 6.38
N LYS A 368 43.05 21.32 6.85
CA LYS A 368 43.82 21.95 7.92
C LYS A 368 44.21 23.33 7.39
N SER A 369 43.44 24.36 7.76
CA SER A 369 43.98 25.72 7.80
C SER A 369 45.07 25.68 8.87
N ALA A 370 46.32 25.69 8.41
CA ALA A 370 47.46 26.10 9.22
C ALA A 370 47.30 27.56 9.65
#